data_AF-A0A7V8W7P9-F1
#
_entry.id   AF-A0A7V8W7P9-F1
#
_cell.length_a   1.000
_cell.length_b   1.000
_cell.length_c   1.000
_cell.angle_alpha   90.00
_cell.angle_beta   90.00
_cell.angle_gamma   90.00
#
_symmetry.space_group_name_H-M   'P 1'
#
loop_
_entity.id
_entity.type
_entity.pdbx_description
1 polymer ?
#
loop_
_entity_poly.entity_id
_entity_poly.type
_entity_poly.pdbx_seq_one_letter_code
_entity_poly.pdbx_strand_id
1 'polypeptide(L)' 'MTILTLLATILLVTALYAFGVFDTPYIGPFRVAFYFFLFFFVATLVVGVMTKFQYGGYDPTPNSPENIDERASSH' A
#
# COMPACT_ATOMS: atom_id res chain seq x y z
N MET A 1 22.64 -4.91 -15.71
CA MET A 1 21.96 -4.17 -14.62
C MET A 1 20.45 -4.32 -14.84
N THR A 2 19.71 -4.85 -13.87
CA THR A 2 18.25 -5.08 -14.02
C THR A 2 17.47 -3.81 -13.63
N ILE A 3 16.25 -3.64 -14.15
CA ILE A 3 15.38 -2.50 -13.83
C ILE A 3 15.19 -2.35 -12.32
N LEU A 4 15.08 -3.47 -11.60
CA LEU A 4 14.93 -3.49 -10.16
C LEU A 4 16.17 -2.95 -9.43
N THR A 5 17.38 -3.32 -9.88
CA THR A 5 18.63 -2.74 -9.35
C THR A 5 18.77 -1.26 -9.65
N LEU A 6 18.30 -0.80 -10.82
CA LEU A 6 18.30 0.64 -11.17
C LEU A 6 17.38 1.42 -10.24
N LEU A 7 16.15 0.95 -10.03
CA LEU A 7 15.16 1.57 -9.15
C LEU A 7 15.66 1.64 -7.70
N ALA A 8 16.23 0.54 -7.19
CA ALA A 8 16.78 0.51 -5.83
C ALA A 8 17.94 1.51 -5.66
N THR A 9 18.80 1.63 -6.66
CA THR A 9 19.92 2.58 -6.64
C THR A 9 19.44 4.03 -6.65
N ILE A 10 18.46 4.35 -7.51
CA ILE A 10 17.86 5.70 -7.56
C ILE A 10 17.23 6.05 -6.21
N LEU A 11 16.49 5.12 -5.62
CA LEU A 11 15.81 5.32 -4.35
C LEU A 11 16.83 5.53 -3.21
N LEU A 12 17.92 4.76 -3.20
CA LEU A 12 19.01 4.91 -2.25
C LEU A 12 19.69 6.28 -2.37
N VAL A 13 20.06 6.71 -3.59
CA VAL A 13 20.70 8.02 -3.81
C VAL A 13 19.79 9.16 -3.38
N THR A 14 18.50 9.06 -3.70
CA THR A 14 17.48 10.04 -3.31
C THR A 14 17.35 10.11 -1.79
N ALA A 15 17.36 8.96 -1.11
CA ALA A 15 17.31 8.90 0.35
C ALA A 15 18.57 9.53 0.96
N LEU A 16 19.78 9.18 0.50
CA LEU A 16 21.04 9.76 0.99
C LEU A 16 21.07 11.30 0.82
N TYR A 17 20.58 11.79 -0.32
CA TYR A 17 20.45 13.22 -0.59
C TYR A 17 19.42 13.87 0.34
N ALA A 18 18.26 13.25 0.57
CA ALA A 18 17.29 13.72 1.56
C ALA A 18 17.88 13.69 2.99
N PHE A 19 18.70 12.70 3.34
CA PHE A 19 19.31 12.61 4.67
C PHE A 19 20.49 13.55 4.89
N GLY A 20 20.86 14.40 3.94
CA GLY A 20 21.92 15.38 4.18
C GLY A 20 23.33 14.81 4.06
N VAL A 21 23.49 13.61 3.49
CA VAL A 21 24.82 12.96 3.37
C VAL A 21 25.75 13.75 2.43
N PHE A 22 25.17 14.50 1.50
CA PHE A 22 25.90 15.38 0.59
C PHE A 22 25.62 16.84 0.94
N ASP A 23 26.65 17.65 1.13
CA ASP A 23 26.49 19.05 1.50
C ASP A 23 26.17 19.89 0.24
N THR A 24 24.89 20.05 -0.09
CA THR A 24 24.44 20.78 -1.27
C THR A 24 23.57 21.99 -0.90
N PRO A 25 23.66 23.11 -1.63
CA PRO A 25 22.96 24.35 -1.29
C PRO A 25 21.43 24.26 -1.35
N TYR A 26 20.88 23.20 -1.97
CA TYR A 26 19.44 23.00 -2.14
C TYR A 26 18.85 21.92 -1.22
N ILE A 27 19.61 21.45 -0.24
CA ILE A 27 19.21 20.29 0.56
C ILE A 27 18.03 20.56 1.50
N GLY A 28 17.91 21.79 2.00
CA GLY A 28 16.83 22.21 2.90
C GLY A 28 15.44 22.10 2.25
N PRO A 29 15.17 22.82 1.15
CA PRO A 29 13.88 22.74 0.45
C PRO A 29 13.57 21.33 -0.07
N PHE A 30 14.58 20.61 -0.55
CA PHE A 30 14.41 19.24 -1.03
C PHE A 30 13.98 18.28 0.08
N ARG A 31 14.58 18.37 1.27
CA ARG A 31 14.19 17.59 2.45
C ARG A 31 12.72 17.75 2.77
N VAL A 32 12.23 18.99 2.79
CA VAL A 32 10.83 19.30 3.08
C VAL A 32 9.91 18.61 2.04
N ALA A 33 10.17 18.83 0.75
CA ALA A 33 9.38 18.20 -0.32
C ALA A 33 9.43 16.66 -0.26
N PHE A 34 10.60 16.08 0.02
CA PHE A 34 10.78 14.64 0.15
C PHE A 34 10.00 14.05 1.33
N TYR A 35 10.03 14.69 2.50
CA TYR A 35 9.27 14.20 3.66
C TYR A 35 7.76 14.31 3.44
N PHE A 36 7.27 15.38 2.80
CA PHE A 36 5.87 15.47 2.41
C PHE A 36 5.51 14.34 1.44
N PHE A 37 6.31 14.13 0.39
CA PHE A 37 6.08 13.04 -0.55
C PHE A 37 6.06 11.67 0.13
N LEU A 38 7.02 11.40 1.02
CA LEU A 38 7.09 10.15 1.79
C LEU A 38 5.85 9.96 2.67
N PHE A 39 5.41 11.02 3.35
CA PHE A 39 4.21 10.99 4.17
C PHE A 39 2.97 10.66 3.33
N PHE A 40 2.76 11.34 2.20
CA PHE A 40 1.63 11.07 1.30
C PHE A 40 1.71 9.68 0.67
N PHE A 41 2.90 9.21 0.32
CA PHE A 41 3.13 7.87 -0.21
C PHE A 41 2.70 6.80 0.81
N VAL A 42 3.18 6.91 2.06
CA VAL A 42 2.79 5.99 3.13
C VAL A 42 1.30 6.08 3.43
N ALA A 43 0.72 7.28 3.51
CA ALA A 43 -0.72 7.46 3.71
C ALA A 43 -1.55 6.78 2.62
N THR A 44 -1.13 6.91 1.36
CA THR A 44 -1.77 6.26 0.20
C THR A 44 -1.69 4.74 0.30
N LEU A 45 -0.53 4.20 0.69
CA LEU A 45 -0.38 2.75 0.91
C LEU A 45 -1.28 2.26 2.05
N VAL A 46 -1.34 2.97 3.17
CA VAL A 46 -2.19 2.61 4.31
C VAL A 46 -3.67 2.59 3.90
N VAL A 47 -4.15 3.64 3.23
CA VAL A 47 -5.53 3.72 2.74
C VAL A 47 -5.81 2.62 1.72
N GLY A 48 -4.90 2.39 0.77
CA GLY A 48 -5.04 1.34 -0.25
C GLY A 48 -5.09 -0.07 0.35
N VAL A 49 -4.29 -0.34 1.38
CA VAL A 49 -4.29 -1.62 2.08
C VAL A 49 -5.56 -1.79 2.92
N MET A 50 -5.95 -0.77 3.69
CA MET A 50 -7.17 -0.80 4.52
C MET A 50 -8.44 -1.01 3.68
N THR A 51 -8.52 -0.36 2.52
CA THR A 51 -9.67 -0.54 1.60
C THR A 51 -9.72 -1.92 0.98
N LYS A 52 -8.57 -2.53 0.64
CA LYS A 52 -8.51 -3.90 0.11
C LYS A 52 -9.03 -4.96 1.10
N PHE A 53 -8.83 -4.76 2.40
CA PHE A 53 -9.34 -5.67 3.44
C PHE A 53 -10.86 -5.56 3.66
N GLN A 54 -11.50 -4.42 3.32
CA GLN A 54 -12.94 -4.24 3.54
C GLN A 54 -13.83 -4.85 2.46
N TYR A 55 -13.30 -5.15 1.27
CA TYR A 55 -14.10 -5.76 0.18
C TYR A 55 -14.16 -7.29 0.21
N GLY A 56 -13.59 -7.93 1.24
CA GLY A 56 -13.43 -9.39 1.30
C GLY A 56 -14.37 -10.13 2.26
N GLY A 57 -15.57 -9.63 2.60
CA GLY A 57 -16.28 -10.22 3.74
C GLY A 57 -17.78 -9.98 3.90
N TYR A 58 -18.55 -9.93 2.81
CA TYR A 58 -20.00 -10.19 2.93
C TYR A 58 -20.53 -10.77 1.62
N ASP A 59 -20.68 -12.09 1.59
CA ASP A 59 -21.56 -12.75 0.64
C ASP A 59 -22.94 -12.88 1.32
N PRO A 60 -23.95 -12.09 0.92
CA PRO A 60 -25.28 -12.16 1.52
C PRO A 60 -26.08 -13.39 1.07
N THR A 61 -25.56 -14.28 0.22
CA THR A 61 -26.37 -15.30 -0.46
C THR A 61 -27.14 -16.15 0.56
N PRO A 62 -28.47 -15.96 0.72
CA PRO A 62 -29.22 -16.67 1.76
C PRO A 62 -29.52 -18.12 1.39
N ASN A 63 -29.09 -18.59 0.22
CA ASN A 63 -29.68 -19.74 -0.46
C ASN A 63 -28.61 -20.64 -1.10
N SER A 64 -27.60 -21.06 -0.34
CA SER A 64 -26.82 -22.23 -0.76
C SER A 64 -27.79 -23.43 -0.81
N PRO A 65 -27.91 -24.14 -1.94
CA PRO A 65 -28.88 -25.23 -2.11
C PRO A 65 -28.67 -26.40 -1.13
N GLU A 66 -27.51 -26.45 -0.46
CA GLU A 66 -27.19 -27.44 0.57
C GLU A 66 -28.12 -27.36 1.80
N ASN A 67 -28.71 -26.21 2.11
CA ASN A 67 -29.60 -26.06 3.28
C ASN A 67 -31.06 -26.46 3.00
N ILE A 68 -31.45 -26.59 1.73
CA ILE A 68 -32.85 -26.92 1.37
C ILE A 68 -33.16 -28.40 1.68
N ASP A 69 -32.17 -29.27 1.56
CA ASP A 69 -32.34 -30.71 1.78
C ASP A 69 -32.47 -31.08 3.27
N GLU A 70 -31.83 -30.33 4.17
CA GLU A 70 -31.97 -30.55 5.63
C GLU A 70 -33.36 -30.19 6.14
N ARG A 71 -33.99 -29.16 5.56
CA ARG A 71 -35.32 -28.72 5.99
C ARG A 71 -36.45 -29.61 5.46
N ALA A 72 -36.26 -30.21 4.28
CA ALA A 72 -37.22 -31.11 3.65
C ALA A 72 -37.27 -32.51 4.29
N SER A 73 -36.25 -32.90 5.06
CA SER A 73 -36.20 -34.19 5.79
C SER A 73 -36.88 -34.14 7.16
N SER A 74 -37.24 -32.94 7.65
CA SER A 74 -37.79 -32.73 9.00
C SER A 74 -39.32 -32.62 9.09
N HIS A 75 -40.03 -32.81 7.98
CA HIS A 75 -41.50 -32.73 7.92
C HIS A 75 -42.16 -33.98 7.33
#